data_AF-A0A971KX83-F1
#
_entry.id   AF-A0A971KX83-F1
#
_cell.length_a   1.000
_cell.length_b   1.000
_cell.length_c   1.000
_cell.angle_alpha   90.00
_cell.angle_beta   90.00
_cell.angle_gamma   90.00
#
_symmetry.space_group_name_H-M   'P 1'
#
loop_
_entity.id
_entity.type
_entity.pdbx_description
1 polymer ?
#
loop_
_entity_poly.entity_id
_entity_poly.type
_entity_poly.pdbx_seq_one_letter_code
_entity_poly.pdbx_strand_id
1 'polypeptide(L)'
;NDATENSIVYNAETELYGPVYDLEKLDGRDPYDVYLSGAVPLLVIENPTAATDRELVIFRDSFASSLAPLLLEGYAKITLIDIRYINSSLIGNYISFSNQDVLFLYNTLILNSSEMLK
;
A
#
# COMPACT_ATOMS: atom_id res chain seq x y z
N ASN A 1 -4.49 -16.43 2.67
CA ASN A 1 -5.96 -16.45 2.58
C ASN A 1 -6.32 -16.12 1.14
N ASP A 2 -7.49 -16.54 0.67
CA ASP A 2 -7.88 -16.42 -0.74
C ASP A 2 -7.73 -14.99 -1.27
N ALA A 3 -8.08 -13.97 -0.48
CA ALA A 3 -7.91 -12.57 -0.84
C ALA A 3 -6.45 -12.22 -1.15
N THR A 4 -5.51 -12.51 -0.24
CA THR A 4 -4.07 -12.23 -0.44
C THR A 4 -3.45 -13.04 -1.59
N GLU A 5 -3.85 -14.30 -1.75
CA GLU A 5 -3.24 -15.21 -2.74
C GLU A 5 -3.68 -14.90 -4.17
N ASN A 6 -4.91 -14.40 -4.34
CA ASN A 6 -5.45 -14.03 -5.66
C ASN A 6 -5.26 -12.55 -6.00
N SER A 7 -4.79 -11.74 -5.05
CA SER A 7 -4.52 -10.32 -5.29
C SER A 7 -3.22 -10.10 -6.05
N ILE A 8 -3.19 -9.07 -6.89
CA ILE A 8 -2.00 -8.62 -7.59
C ILE A 8 -1.62 -7.21 -7.15
N VAL A 9 -0.34 -6.95 -7.01
CA VAL A 9 0.20 -5.66 -6.60
C VAL A 9 0.91 -5.01 -7.78
N TYR A 10 0.43 -3.85 -8.21
CA TYR A 10 1.13 -2.98 -9.15
C TYR A 10 2.03 -2.01 -8.39
N ASN A 11 3.29 -1.91 -8.82
CA ASN A 11 4.25 -0.94 -8.34
C ASN A 11 4.45 0.16 -9.39
N ALA A 12 4.06 1.40 -9.07
CA ALA A 12 4.13 2.51 -10.01
C ALA A 12 5.54 3.07 -10.21
N GLU A 13 6.49 2.76 -9.34
CA GLU A 13 7.90 3.15 -9.50
C GLU A 13 8.61 2.25 -10.52
N THR A 14 8.37 0.94 -10.45
CA THR A 14 9.01 -0.04 -11.33
C THR A 14 8.17 -0.39 -12.55
N GLU A 15 6.90 -0.01 -12.56
CA GLU A 15 5.87 -0.40 -13.55
C GLU A 15 5.66 -1.92 -13.65
N LEU A 16 5.99 -2.66 -12.58
CA LEU A 16 5.87 -4.11 -12.53
C LEU A 16 4.73 -4.56 -11.61
N TYR A 17 4.26 -5.78 -11.88
CA TYR A 17 3.32 -6.48 -11.02
C TYR A 17 4.03 -7.54 -10.19
N GLY A 18 3.55 -7.74 -8.96
CA GLY A 18 4.05 -8.74 -8.03
C GLY A 18 2.97 -9.26 -7.10
N PRO A 19 3.31 -10.28 -6.28
CA PRO A 19 2.41 -10.80 -5.26
C PRO A 19 2.30 -9.84 -4.06
N VAL A 20 1.27 -10.03 -3.23
CA VAL A 20 1.15 -9.34 -1.93
C VAL A 20 2.31 -9.67 -1.00
N TYR A 21 2.77 -10.93 -1.04
CA TYR A 21 3.93 -11.41 -0.32
C TYR A 21 5.02 -11.85 -1.29
N ASP A 22 6.10 -11.07 -1.38
CA ASP A 22 7.26 -11.40 -2.20
C ASP A 22 8.23 -12.26 -1.39
N LEU A 23 8.04 -13.59 -1.47
CA LEU A 23 8.79 -14.55 -0.66
C LEU A 23 10.29 -14.57 -0.97
N GLU A 24 10.71 -14.09 -2.15
CA GLU A 24 12.13 -13.98 -2.50
C GLU A 24 12.86 -12.96 -1.61
N LYS A 25 12.12 -12.01 -1.00
CA LYS A 25 12.68 -11.01 -0.08
C LYS A 25 13.08 -11.58 1.28
N LEU A 26 12.58 -12.77 1.66
CA LEU A 26 12.91 -13.39 2.94
C LEU A 26 14.40 -13.71 3.08
N ASP A 27 15.06 -14.04 1.97
CA ASP A 27 16.51 -14.31 1.91
C ASP A 27 17.34 -13.03 1.67
N GLY A 28 16.67 -11.88 1.56
CA GLY A 28 17.26 -10.59 1.27
C GLY A 28 17.84 -9.89 2.49
N ARG A 29 18.33 -8.66 2.26
CA ARG A 29 18.90 -7.80 3.31
C ARG A 29 17.85 -7.32 4.32
N ASP A 30 16.63 -7.08 3.86
CA ASP A 30 15.50 -6.67 4.69
C ASP A 30 14.35 -7.66 4.49
N PRO A 31 14.25 -8.69 5.36
CA PRO A 31 13.17 -9.69 5.26
C PRO A 31 11.78 -9.09 5.41
N TYR A 32 11.65 -7.89 5.98
CA TYR A 32 10.36 -7.21 6.11
C TYR A 32 9.80 -6.76 4.74
N ASP A 33 10.66 -6.63 3.72
CA ASP A 33 10.23 -6.34 2.34
C ASP A 33 9.36 -7.42 1.72
N VAL A 34 9.23 -8.59 2.37
CA VAL A 34 8.22 -9.60 2.01
C VAL A 34 6.83 -8.97 1.92
N TYR A 35 6.53 -7.96 2.75
CA TYR A 35 5.28 -7.22 2.71
C TYR A 35 5.33 -6.12 1.66
N LEU A 36 4.61 -6.30 0.54
CA LEU A 36 4.40 -5.26 -0.46
C LEU A 36 5.70 -4.64 -1.01
N SER A 37 6.76 -5.44 -1.10
CA SER A 37 8.08 -5.06 -1.64
C SER A 37 8.74 -3.85 -0.96
N GLY A 38 8.39 -3.56 0.30
CA GLY A 38 9.08 -2.55 1.11
C GLY A 38 8.62 -1.11 0.89
N ALA A 39 9.58 -0.18 1.02
CA ALA A 39 9.36 1.27 1.00
C ALA A 39 9.21 1.83 -0.42
N VAL A 40 8.06 1.58 -1.03
CA VAL A 40 7.69 2.07 -2.37
C VAL A 40 6.75 3.28 -2.28
N PRO A 41 6.92 4.32 -3.12
CA PRO A 41 6.08 5.53 -3.10
C PRO A 41 4.60 5.26 -3.32
N LEU A 42 4.26 4.37 -4.27
CA LEU A 42 2.88 4.06 -4.62
C LEU A 42 2.72 2.60 -5.05
N LEU A 43 1.78 1.93 -4.40
CA LEU A 43 1.35 0.58 -4.74
C LEU A 43 -0.16 0.55 -4.92
N VAL A 44 -0.63 -0.29 -5.84
CA VAL A 44 -2.04 -0.59 -6.01
C VAL A 44 -2.23 -2.09 -5.88
N ILE A 45 -3.02 -2.51 -4.92
CA ILE A 45 -3.43 -3.90 -4.76
C ILE A 45 -4.83 -4.05 -5.34
N GLU A 46 -5.01 -4.99 -6.26
CA GLU A 46 -6.32 -5.37 -6.79
C GLU A 46 -6.69 -6.75 -6.25
N ASN A 47 -7.84 -6.84 -5.58
CA ASN A 47 -8.39 -8.07 -5.04
C ASN A 47 -9.61 -8.51 -5.89
N PRO A 48 -9.43 -9.46 -6.82
CA PRO A 48 -10.52 -9.92 -7.68
C PRO A 48 -11.58 -10.75 -6.93
N THR A 49 -11.30 -11.17 -5.70
CA THR A 49 -12.20 -11.99 -4.87
C THR A 49 -13.05 -11.17 -3.90
N ALA A 50 -12.91 -9.84 -3.91
CA ALA A 50 -13.67 -8.98 -3.00
C ALA A 50 -15.18 -9.06 -3.26
N ALA A 51 -15.96 -9.16 -2.19
CA ALA A 51 -17.43 -9.18 -2.25
C ALA A 51 -18.05 -7.78 -2.42
N THR A 52 -17.23 -6.73 -2.43
CA THR A 52 -17.66 -5.33 -2.57
C THR A 52 -16.81 -4.64 -3.63
N ASP A 53 -17.27 -3.50 -4.12
CA ASP A 53 -16.54 -2.59 -5.02
C ASP A 53 -15.80 -1.48 -4.25
N ARG A 54 -15.69 -1.60 -2.92
CA ARG A 54 -15.08 -0.56 -2.09
C ARG A 54 -13.59 -0.44 -2.40
N GLU A 55 -13.13 0.80 -2.42
CA GLU A 55 -11.72 1.15 -2.57
C GLU A 55 -11.20 1.82 -1.29
N LEU A 56 -9.98 1.50 -0.90
CA LEU A 56 -9.29 2.09 0.25
C LEU A 56 -8.01 2.79 -0.22
N VAL A 57 -7.80 4.02 0.27
CA VAL A 57 -6.54 4.73 0.15
C VAL A 57 -5.83 4.76 1.49
N ILE A 58 -4.62 4.20 1.55
CA ILE A 58 -3.78 4.18 2.74
C ILE A 58 -2.60 5.12 2.56
N PHE A 59 -2.56 6.18 3.37
CA PHE A 59 -1.35 6.97 3.57
C PHE A 59 -0.52 6.29 4.65
N ARG A 60 0.72 5.90 4.32
CA ARG A 60 1.49 4.97 5.15
C ARG A 60 2.93 5.39 5.42
N ASP A 61 3.50 4.75 6.45
CA ASP A 61 4.91 4.44 6.58
C ASP A 61 5.18 2.93 6.32
N SER A 62 6.38 2.44 6.65
CA SER A 62 6.72 1.02 6.46
C SER A 62 5.92 0.06 7.35
N PHE A 63 5.41 0.49 8.51
CA PHE A 63 4.66 -0.41 9.40
C PHE A 63 3.32 -0.82 8.79
N ALA A 64 2.70 0.04 7.97
CA ALA A 64 1.42 -0.28 7.35
C ALA A 64 1.51 -1.42 6.32
N SER A 65 2.71 -1.72 5.78
CA SER A 65 2.89 -2.76 4.76
C SER A 65 2.42 -4.14 5.22
N SER A 66 2.61 -4.48 6.49
CA SER A 66 2.16 -5.76 7.04
C SER A 66 0.67 -5.79 7.41
N LEU A 67 0.05 -4.62 7.62
CA LEU A 67 -1.35 -4.49 7.99
C LEU A 67 -2.28 -4.46 6.78
N ALA A 68 -1.87 -3.82 5.69
CA ALA A 68 -2.71 -3.68 4.49
C ALA A 68 -3.26 -5.00 3.92
N PRO A 69 -2.50 -6.12 3.88
CA PRO A 69 -3.03 -7.42 3.46
C PRO A 69 -4.24 -7.91 4.27
N LEU A 70 -4.32 -7.56 5.56
CA LEU A 70 -5.45 -7.94 6.42
C LEU A 70 -6.74 -7.19 6.08
N LEU A 71 -6.64 -6.06 5.37
CA LEU A 71 -7.79 -5.26 4.96
C LEU A 71 -8.36 -5.73 3.61
N LEU A 72 -7.65 -6.57 2.85
CA LEU A 72 -8.06 -6.97 1.49
C LEU A 72 -9.43 -7.66 1.44
N GLU A 73 -9.84 -8.37 2.48
CA GLU A 73 -11.17 -9.01 2.50
C GLU A 73 -12.33 -8.01 2.39
N GLY A 74 -12.12 -6.76 2.82
CA GLY A 74 -13.14 -5.72 2.80
C GLY A 74 -13.17 -4.84 1.54
N TYR A 75 -12.14 -4.92 0.68
CA TYR A 75 -11.88 -3.95 -0.38
C TYR A 75 -11.48 -4.63 -1.69
N ALA A 76 -12.08 -4.19 -2.80
CA ALA A 76 -11.69 -4.61 -4.15
C ALA A 76 -10.34 -4.02 -4.55
N LYS A 77 -10.00 -2.84 -4.03
CA LYS A 77 -8.76 -2.15 -4.34
C LYS A 77 -8.22 -1.44 -3.12
N ILE A 78 -6.91 -1.57 -2.90
CA ILE A 78 -6.19 -0.80 -1.89
C ILE A 78 -5.04 -0.05 -2.57
N THR A 79 -5.08 1.28 -2.54
CA THR A 79 -3.98 2.13 -3.00
C THR A 79 -3.16 2.58 -1.80
N LEU A 80 -1.86 2.25 -1.78
CA LEU A 80 -0.95 2.65 -0.71
C LEU A 80 -0.03 3.75 -1.20
N ILE A 81 0.12 4.80 -0.38
CA ILE A 81 0.92 5.98 -0.69
C ILE A 81 1.89 6.23 0.47
N ASP A 82 3.17 6.27 0.15
CA ASP A 82 4.19 6.77 1.06
C ASP A 82 4.59 8.19 0.68
N ILE A 83 4.03 9.17 1.38
CA ILE A 83 4.22 10.61 1.12
C ILE A 83 5.68 11.07 1.24
N ARG A 84 6.55 10.25 1.83
CA ARG A 84 7.98 10.56 1.98
C ARG A 84 8.72 10.47 0.63
N TYR A 85 8.15 9.73 -0.32
CA TYR A 85 8.78 9.42 -1.61
C TYR A 85 7.96 9.90 -2.82
N ILE A 86 6.79 10.52 -2.61
CA ILE A 86 5.96 11.06 -3.68
C ILE A 86 5.63 12.52 -3.44
N ASN A 87 5.75 13.34 -4.49
CA ASN A 87 5.32 14.73 -4.43
C ASN A 87 3.79 14.80 -4.36
N SER A 88 3.25 15.57 -3.42
CA SER A 88 1.81 15.72 -3.21
C SER A 88 1.05 16.15 -4.47
N SER A 89 1.67 16.93 -5.35
CA SER A 89 1.07 17.33 -6.64
C SER A 89 0.82 16.16 -7.61
N LEU A 90 1.56 15.05 -7.48
CA LEU A 90 1.41 13.88 -8.32
C LEU A 90 0.33 12.92 -7.81
N ILE A 91 -0.04 12.99 -6.53
CA ILE A 91 -1.02 12.08 -5.90
C ILE A 91 -2.37 12.14 -6.64
N GLY A 92 -2.81 13.33 -7.05
CA GLY A 92 -4.07 13.52 -7.78
C GLY A 92 -4.12 12.84 -9.15
N ASN A 93 -2.98 12.44 -9.71
CA ASN A 93 -2.94 11.68 -10.97
C ASN A 93 -3.26 10.20 -10.78
N TYR A 94 -3.08 9.68 -9.56
CA TYR A 94 -3.24 8.26 -9.25
C TYR A 94 -4.52 7.96 -8.47
N ILE A 95 -5.14 8.98 -7.86
CA ILE A 95 -6.26 8.81 -6.94
C ILE A 95 -7.33 9.87 -7.17
N SER A 96 -8.57 9.41 -7.23
CA SER A 96 -9.77 10.26 -7.27
C SER A 96 -10.61 10.02 -6.03
N PHE A 97 -10.55 10.94 -5.06
CA PHE A 97 -11.23 10.88 -3.75
C PHE A 97 -12.76 11.05 -3.79
N SER A 98 -13.45 10.51 -4.81
CA SER A 98 -14.89 10.68 -4.98
C SER A 98 -15.71 9.67 -4.18
N ASN A 99 -15.22 8.43 -3.97
CA ASN A 99 -15.95 7.37 -3.29
C ASN A 99 -15.03 6.31 -2.63
N GLN A 100 -13.88 6.74 -2.07
CA GLN A 100 -12.96 5.85 -1.35
C GLN A 100 -12.99 6.10 0.15
N ASP A 101 -12.77 5.04 0.91
CA ASP A 101 -12.34 5.20 2.29
C ASP A 101 -10.88 5.66 2.33
N VAL A 102 -10.54 6.47 3.32
CA VAL A 102 -9.17 6.98 3.51
C VAL A 102 -8.69 6.65 4.90
N LEU A 103 -7.49 6.07 4.99
CA LEU A 103 -6.86 5.66 6.24
C LEU A 103 -5.42 6.18 6.31
N PHE A 104 -5.08 6.86 7.40
CA PHE A 104 -3.71 7.27 7.70
C PHE A 104 -3.11 6.30 8.73
N LEU A 105 -2.06 5.59 8.32
CA LEU A 105 -1.35 4.62 9.15
C LEU A 105 0.11 5.01 9.29
N TYR A 106 0.43 5.63 10.42
CA TYR A 106 1.78 6.05 10.74
C TYR A 106 2.12 5.70 12.18
N ASN A 107 3.37 5.31 12.39
CA ASN A 107 3.95 5.19 13.71
C ASN A 107 3.88 6.53 14.45
N THR A 108 3.57 6.49 15.75
CA THR A 108 3.41 7.69 16.60
C THR A 108 4.67 8.54 16.68
N LEU A 109 5.86 7.94 16.59
CA LEU A 109 7.14 8.66 16.57
C LEU A 109 7.34 9.44 15.26
N ILE A 110 6.86 8.88 14.14
CA ILE A 110 6.92 9.52 12.83
C ILE A 110 5.90 10.66 12.76
N LEU A 111 4.67 10.45 13.24
CA LEU A 111 3.64 11.50 13.29
C LEU A 111 4.05 12.70 14.14
N ASN A 112 4.73 12.47 15.26
CA ASN A 112 5.20 13.55 16.14
C ASN A 112 6.40 14.32 15.59
N SER A 113 6.97 13.88 14.47
CA SER A 113 8.06 14.56 13.76
C SER A 113 7.47 15.38 12.60
N SER A 114 7.16 16.65 12.87
CA SER A 114 6.43 17.56 11.96
C SER A 114 7.09 17.82 10.60
N GLU A 115 8.31 17.33 10.35
CA GLU A 115 9.03 17.54 9.09
C GLU A 115 8.50 16.70 7.92
N MET A 116 7.72 15.64 8.17
CA MET A 116 7.21 14.73 7.13
C MET A 116 5.87 15.17 6.52
N LEU A 117 5.12 16.06 7.19
CA LEU A 117 3.86 16.63 6.69
C LEU A 117 4.17 18.00 6.06
N LYS A 118 4.77 18.00 4.86
CA LYS A 118 5.00 19.22 4.05
C LYS A 118 4.18 19.20 2.77
#